data_AF-A0A024HAR2-F1
#
_entry.id   AF-A0A024HAR2-F1
#
_cell.length_a   1.000
_cell.length_b   1.000
_cell.length_c   1.000
_cell.angle_alpha   90.00
_cell.angle_beta   90.00
_cell.angle_gamma   90.00
#
_symmetry.space_group_name_H-M   'P 1'
#
loop_
_entity.id
_entity.type
_entity.pdbx_description
1 polymer ?
#
loop_
_entity_poly.entity_id
_entity_poly.type
_entity_poly.pdbx_seq_one_letter_code
_entity_poly.pdbx_strand_id
1 'polypeptide(L)'
;MSGARIEFEFDHQQVTQALNAGAAALGEPEKILQDLIDPLIRIHQARFKAQQSPDGTPWQALSPRYLTSKRRNKDKILTSEGLLRNTLRGQVDGDSLLFGTDRPYGAIHQFGGKIERQERASTVYFKMDERTGAVGRKFVPKTKSNFAQDVKIGPYTIDMPARPWLGTSDADDGMLLQRVMSFLTAAIVN
;
A
#
# COMPACT_ATOMS: atom_id res chain seq x y z
N MET A 1 -30.98 -35.17 -50.34
CA MET A 1 -30.29 -34.59 -49.17
C MET A 1 -31.28 -33.70 -48.45
N SER A 2 -31.94 -34.19 -47.40
CA SER A 2 -32.85 -33.36 -46.58
C SER A 2 -32.03 -32.68 -45.50
N GLY A 3 -31.97 -31.34 -45.53
CA GLY A 3 -31.36 -30.52 -44.49
C GLY A 3 -32.39 -29.56 -43.90
N ALA A 4 -32.34 -29.37 -42.59
CA ALA A 4 -33.11 -28.34 -41.89
C ALA A 4 -32.34 -27.02 -41.89
N ARG A 5 -33.03 -25.91 -42.21
CA ARG A 5 -32.52 -24.54 -42.09
C ARG A 5 -33.40 -23.79 -41.08
N ILE A 6 -32.76 -23.07 -40.18
CA ILE A 6 -33.40 -22.10 -39.29
C ILE A 6 -32.90 -20.72 -39.70
N GLU A 7 -33.82 -19.79 -39.95
CA GLU A 7 -33.51 -18.37 -40.12
C GLU A 7 -33.77 -17.64 -38.80
N PHE A 8 -32.77 -16.92 -38.32
CA PHE A 8 -32.89 -16.04 -37.16
C PHE A 8 -33.16 -14.63 -37.69
N GLU A 9 -34.32 -14.08 -37.35
CA GLU A 9 -34.64 -12.68 -37.60
C GLU A 9 -34.15 -11.87 -36.39
N PHE A 10 -33.09 -11.10 -36.58
CA PHE A 10 -32.54 -10.24 -35.52
C PHE A 10 -33.20 -8.86 -35.61
N ASP A 11 -33.67 -8.32 -34.49
CA ASP A 11 -34.06 -6.91 -34.41
C ASP A 11 -32.81 -6.05 -34.59
N HIS A 12 -32.60 -5.57 -35.82
CA HIS A 12 -31.45 -4.78 -36.19
C HIS A 12 -31.36 -3.46 -35.43
N GLN A 13 -32.49 -2.91 -34.95
CA GLN A 13 -32.49 -1.66 -34.20
C GLN A 13 -31.89 -1.85 -32.80
N GLN A 14 -32.30 -2.91 -32.10
CA GLN A 14 -31.75 -3.24 -30.77
C GLN A 14 -30.25 -3.55 -30.84
N VAL A 15 -29.82 -4.31 -31.84
CA VAL A 15 -28.40 -4.64 -32.04
C VAL A 15 -27.57 -3.37 -32.31
N THR A 16 -28.07 -2.48 -33.17
CA THR A 16 -27.37 -1.23 -33.50
C THR A 16 -27.30 -0.27 -32.31
N GLN A 17 -28.37 -0.18 -31.51
CA GLN A 17 -28.38 0.62 -30.29
C GLN A 17 -27.36 0.11 -29.28
N ALA A 18 -27.32 -1.20 -29.03
CA ALA A 18 -26.36 -1.83 -28.12
C ALA A 18 -24.90 -1.59 -28.56
N LEU A 19 -24.61 -1.69 -29.86
CA LEU A 19 -23.28 -1.43 -30.40
C LEU A 19 -22.86 0.04 -30.21
N ASN A 20 -23.76 0.99 -30.46
CA ASN A 20 -23.49 2.41 -30.27
C ASN A 20 -23.25 2.75 -28.79
N ALA A 21 -24.05 2.17 -27.88
CA ALA A 21 -23.88 2.35 -26.44
C ALA A 21 -22.55 1.79 -25.94
N GLY A 22 -22.17 0.58 -26.40
CA GLY A 22 -20.87 -0.01 -26.12
C GLY A 22 -19.71 0.82 -26.65
N ALA A 23 -19.81 1.31 -27.90
CA ALA A 23 -18.80 2.19 -28.50
C ALA A 23 -18.65 3.51 -27.73
N ALA A 24 -19.76 4.12 -27.27
CA ALA A 24 -19.73 5.32 -26.46
C ALA A 24 -19.03 5.08 -25.10
N ALA A 25 -19.33 3.96 -24.43
CA ALA A 25 -18.69 3.60 -23.17
C ALA A 25 -17.17 3.37 -23.33
N LEU A 26 -16.75 2.74 -24.43
CA LEU A 26 -15.33 2.56 -24.76
C LEU A 26 -14.65 3.89 -25.14
N GLY A 27 -15.41 4.86 -25.65
CA GLY A 27 -14.95 6.22 -25.91
C GLY A 27 -14.70 7.06 -24.65
N GLU A 28 -15.10 6.57 -23.47
CA GLU A 28 -14.94 7.24 -22.18
C GLU A 28 -14.14 6.38 -21.18
N PRO A 29 -12.87 6.05 -21.48
CA PRO A 29 -12.04 5.17 -20.64
C PRO A 29 -11.91 5.69 -19.21
N GLU A 30 -11.92 7.01 -19.02
CA GLU A 30 -11.84 7.64 -17.71
C GLU A 30 -12.92 7.14 -16.74
N LYS A 31 -14.17 6.96 -17.21
CA LYS A 31 -15.27 6.51 -16.34
C LYS A 31 -15.07 5.06 -15.88
N ILE A 32 -14.58 4.20 -16.78
CA ILE A 32 -14.24 2.81 -16.46
C ILE A 32 -13.11 2.79 -15.42
N LEU A 33 -12.04 3.57 -15.65
CA LEU A 33 -10.90 3.63 -14.74
C LEU A 33 -11.27 4.20 -13.36
N GLN A 34 -12.14 5.22 -13.31
CA GLN A 34 -12.67 5.77 -12.06
C GLN A 34 -13.45 4.70 -11.28
N ASP A 35 -14.25 3.88 -11.98
CA ASP A 35 -15.03 2.80 -11.38
C ASP A 35 -14.16 1.69 -10.77
N LEU A 36 -12.91 1.54 -11.23
CA LEU A 36 -11.94 0.58 -10.67
C LEU A 36 -11.27 1.05 -9.37
N ILE A 37 -11.31 2.35 -9.05
CA ILE A 37 -10.63 2.89 -7.87
C ILE A 37 -11.14 2.25 -6.57
N ASP A 38 -12.46 2.17 -6.41
CA ASP A 38 -13.09 1.61 -5.21
C ASP A 38 -12.76 0.12 -5.00
N PRO A 39 -12.91 -0.76 -6.02
CA PRO A 39 -12.42 -2.13 -5.96
C PRO A 39 -10.95 -2.24 -5.57
N LEU A 40 -10.06 -1.42 -6.17
CA LEU A 40 -8.64 -1.43 -5.83
C LEU A 40 -8.40 -1.07 -4.36
N ILE A 41 -9.08 -0.05 -3.84
CA ILE A 41 -9.00 0.31 -2.41
C ILE A 41 -9.40 -0.88 -1.54
N ARG A 42 -10.49 -1.58 -1.87
CA ARG A 42 -10.98 -2.74 -1.10
C ARG A 42 -10.02 -3.92 -1.14
N ILE A 43 -9.48 -4.25 -2.31
CA ILE A 43 -8.46 -5.30 -2.51
C ILE A 43 -7.27 -5.04 -1.58
N HIS A 44 -6.72 -3.82 -1.64
CA HIS A 44 -5.55 -3.48 -0.84
C HIS A 44 -5.88 -3.45 0.66
N GLN A 45 -7.05 -2.94 1.07
CA GLN A 45 -7.48 -2.98 2.47
C GLN A 45 -7.61 -4.42 3.01
N ALA A 46 -8.17 -5.34 2.22
CA ALA A 46 -8.25 -6.76 2.56
C ALA A 46 -6.87 -7.38 2.70
N ARG A 47 -5.95 -7.04 1.79
CA ARG A 47 -4.55 -7.49 1.82
C ARG A 47 -3.82 -7.04 3.09
N PHE A 48 -3.98 -5.79 3.51
CA PHE A 48 -3.43 -5.30 4.78
C PHE A 48 -4.00 -6.03 6.00
N LYS A 49 -5.28 -6.42 5.96
CA LYS A 49 -5.91 -7.21 7.03
C LYS A 49 -5.32 -8.63 7.08
N ALA A 50 -5.09 -9.24 5.92
CA ALA A 50 -4.50 -10.56 5.78
C ALA A 50 -2.97 -10.57 6.02
N GLN A 51 -2.31 -9.43 5.90
CA GLN A 51 -0.85 -9.24 6.08
C GLN A 51 -0.02 -10.04 5.08
N GLN A 52 -0.44 -10.00 3.82
CA GLN A 52 0.17 -10.76 2.73
C GLN A 52 0.49 -9.85 1.53
N SER A 53 1.38 -10.31 0.69
CA SER A 53 1.72 -9.72 -0.59
C SER A 53 0.64 -10.02 -1.65
N PRO A 54 0.67 -9.35 -2.83
CA PRO A 54 -0.27 -9.63 -3.91
C PRO A 54 -0.23 -11.10 -4.35
N ASP A 55 0.93 -11.73 -4.39
CA ASP A 55 1.12 -13.16 -4.67
C ASP A 55 0.57 -14.11 -3.57
N GLY A 56 0.01 -13.56 -2.48
CA GLY A 56 -0.48 -14.32 -1.33
C GLY A 56 0.58 -14.67 -0.28
N THR A 57 1.85 -14.33 -0.51
CA THR A 57 2.94 -14.61 0.43
C THR A 57 2.78 -13.77 1.70
N PRO A 58 2.75 -14.34 2.92
CA PRO A 58 2.70 -13.56 4.14
C PRO A 58 3.89 -12.59 4.27
N TRP A 59 3.64 -11.37 4.74
CA TRP A 59 4.72 -10.40 4.93
C TRP A 59 5.73 -10.86 5.96
N GLN A 60 7.00 -10.48 5.73
CA GLN A 60 8.05 -10.76 6.69
C GLN A 60 7.73 -10.18 8.08
N ALA A 61 7.80 -11.06 9.07
CA ALA A 61 7.50 -10.76 10.47
C ALA A 61 8.31 -9.56 11.00
N LEU A 62 7.73 -8.89 12.00
CA LEU A 62 8.44 -7.85 12.74
C LEU A 62 9.50 -8.49 13.63
N SER A 63 10.61 -7.78 13.85
CA SER A 63 11.65 -8.28 14.75
C SER A 63 11.14 -8.34 16.20
N PRO A 64 11.58 -9.32 17.01
CA PRO A 64 11.18 -9.44 18.41
C PRO A 64 11.44 -8.14 19.20
N ARG A 65 12.59 -7.51 18.95
CA ARG A 65 12.95 -6.22 19.56
C ARG A 65 11.98 -5.10 19.20
N TYR A 66 11.50 -5.03 17.96
CA TYR A 66 10.55 -3.99 17.58
C TYR A 66 9.18 -4.23 18.24
N LEU A 67 8.73 -5.49 18.30
CA LEU A 67 7.46 -5.87 18.92
C LEU A 67 7.34 -5.44 20.40
N THR A 68 8.43 -5.49 21.17
CA THR A 68 8.41 -5.03 22.58
C THR A 68 8.15 -3.54 22.72
N SER A 69 8.67 -2.74 21.78
CA SER A 69 8.56 -1.27 21.79
C SER A 69 7.32 -0.74 21.05
N LYS A 70 6.67 -1.58 20.23
CA LYS A 70 5.56 -1.16 19.37
C LYS A 70 4.35 -0.76 20.21
N ARG A 71 3.87 0.46 20.01
CA ARG A 71 2.82 1.06 20.88
C ARG A 71 1.39 0.67 20.49
N ARG A 72 1.11 0.49 19.20
CA ARG A 72 -0.24 0.25 18.64
C ARG A 72 -0.23 -0.93 17.68
N ASN A 73 -1.37 -1.62 17.56
CA ASN A 73 -1.59 -2.73 16.62
C ASN A 73 -0.44 -3.75 16.68
N LYS A 74 -0.11 -4.24 17.89
CA LYS A 74 1.12 -5.01 18.15
C LYS A 74 1.22 -6.29 17.31
N ASP A 75 0.07 -6.86 16.97
CA ASP A 75 -0.13 -8.06 16.17
C ASP A 75 -0.13 -7.81 14.65
N LYS A 76 -0.07 -6.55 14.20
CA LYS A 76 -0.17 -6.19 12.78
C LYS A 76 1.15 -5.72 12.17
N ILE A 77 1.42 -6.13 10.95
CA ILE A 77 2.53 -5.71 10.11
C ILE A 77 2.05 -4.54 9.22
N LEU A 78 2.96 -3.61 8.90
CA LEU A 78 2.68 -2.36 8.15
C LEU A 78 1.53 -1.49 8.71
N THR A 79 1.11 -1.75 9.95
CA THR A 79 0.01 -1.05 10.60
C THR A 79 0.49 -0.56 11.97
N SER A 80 0.79 0.73 12.06
CA SER A 80 0.93 1.44 13.33
C SER A 80 -0.35 2.22 13.63
N GLU A 81 -0.63 3.24 12.83
CA GLU A 81 -1.89 4.00 12.84
C GLU A 81 -2.81 3.65 11.67
N GLY A 82 -2.31 2.83 10.73
CA GLY A 82 -3.03 2.44 9.52
C GLY A 82 -2.96 3.47 8.38
N LEU A 83 -2.17 4.54 8.51
CA LEU A 83 -2.08 5.60 7.50
C LEU A 83 -1.76 5.08 6.11
N LEU A 84 -0.79 4.17 5.95
CA LEU A 84 -0.42 3.61 4.65
C LEU A 84 -1.62 3.02 3.90
N ARG A 85 -2.43 2.21 4.59
CA ARG A 85 -3.65 1.60 4.05
C ARG A 85 -4.77 2.62 3.84
N ASN A 86 -4.94 3.53 4.80
CA ASN A 86 -6.08 4.44 4.83
C ASN A 86 -5.92 5.65 3.88
N THR A 87 -4.71 5.89 3.38
CA THR A 87 -4.38 6.99 2.45
C THR A 87 -4.15 6.50 1.02
N LEU A 88 -4.55 5.26 0.71
CA LEU A 88 -4.55 4.77 -0.66
C LEU A 88 -5.56 5.53 -1.50
N ARG A 89 -5.15 5.96 -2.68
CA ARG A 89 -5.97 6.70 -3.64
C ARG A 89 -5.66 6.26 -5.06
N GLY A 90 -6.68 6.35 -5.90
CA GLY A 90 -6.56 6.30 -7.35
C GLY A 90 -6.69 7.70 -7.94
N GLN A 91 -5.96 7.98 -9.01
CA GLN A 91 -6.08 9.16 -9.85
C GLN A 91 -6.09 8.70 -11.30
N VAL A 92 -7.11 9.13 -12.04
CA VAL A 92 -7.18 8.89 -13.49
C VAL A 92 -6.55 10.07 -14.22
N ASP A 93 -5.75 9.76 -15.22
CA ASP A 93 -5.10 10.71 -16.12
C ASP A 93 -5.25 10.18 -17.56
N GLY A 94 -6.26 10.67 -18.28
CA GLY A 94 -6.62 10.18 -19.61
C GLY A 94 -6.95 8.69 -19.63
N ASP A 95 -6.09 7.90 -20.27
CA ASP A 95 -6.22 6.44 -20.41
C ASP A 95 -5.53 5.65 -19.29
N SER A 96 -4.98 6.33 -18.29
CA SER A 96 -4.14 5.74 -17.26
C SER A 96 -4.74 5.89 -15.86
N LEU A 97 -4.62 4.83 -15.05
CA LEU A 97 -5.00 4.85 -13.63
C LEU A 97 -3.75 4.74 -12.75
N LEU A 98 -3.44 5.83 -12.06
CA LEU A 98 -2.39 5.88 -11.05
C LEU A 98 -3.00 5.46 -9.71
N PHE A 99 -2.39 4.49 -9.03
CA PHE A 99 -2.87 4.01 -7.73
C PHE A 99 -1.72 3.89 -6.72
N GLY A 100 -1.90 4.45 -5.52
CA GLY A 100 -0.85 4.41 -4.50
C GLY A 100 -1.10 5.30 -3.30
N THR A 101 0.01 5.76 -2.69
CA THR A 101 0.02 6.59 -1.48
C THR A 101 1.05 7.72 -1.61
N ASP A 102 0.83 8.81 -0.89
CA ASP A 102 1.78 9.90 -0.69
C ASP A 102 2.72 9.67 0.52
N ARG A 103 2.55 8.57 1.26
CA ARG A 103 3.38 8.31 2.46
C ARG A 103 4.84 8.05 2.04
N PRO A 104 5.82 8.80 2.58
CA PRO A 104 7.22 8.73 2.15
C PRO A 104 7.86 7.35 2.39
N TYR A 105 7.33 6.58 3.34
CA TYR A 105 7.80 5.24 3.66
C TYR A 105 7.09 4.13 2.85
N GLY A 106 6.15 4.46 1.96
CA GLY A 106 5.43 3.49 1.15
C GLY A 106 6.36 2.68 0.23
N ALA A 107 7.29 3.38 -0.43
CA ALA A 107 8.24 2.78 -1.36
C ALA A 107 9.21 1.81 -0.67
N ILE A 108 9.84 2.20 0.45
CA ILE A 108 10.77 1.31 1.17
C ILE A 108 10.05 0.07 1.72
N HIS A 109 8.75 0.15 2.03
CA HIS A 109 7.97 -1.02 2.38
C HIS A 109 7.58 -1.88 1.18
N GLN A 110 7.32 -1.28 0.02
CA GLN A 110 7.03 -2.04 -1.20
C GLN A 110 8.24 -2.83 -1.68
N PHE A 111 9.38 -2.15 -1.83
CA PHE A 111 10.56 -2.71 -2.50
C PHE A 111 11.62 -3.25 -1.53
N GLY A 112 11.51 -2.91 -0.25
CA GLY A 112 12.64 -3.07 0.68
C GLY A 112 13.78 -2.12 0.34
N GLY A 113 14.92 -2.29 1.00
CA GLY A 113 16.14 -1.56 0.68
C GLY A 113 16.96 -1.21 1.90
N LYS A 114 17.97 -0.36 1.70
CA LYS A 114 18.92 0.05 2.73
C LYS A 114 18.71 1.51 3.09
N ILE A 115 18.61 1.81 4.38
CA ILE A 115 18.60 3.19 4.88
C ILE A 115 19.97 3.46 5.50
N GLU A 116 20.76 4.27 4.82
CA GLU A 116 22.08 4.67 5.29
C GLU A 116 21.97 5.82 6.28
N ARG A 117 22.58 5.66 7.45
CA ARG A 117 22.67 6.69 8.46
C ARG A 117 24.11 7.19 8.49
N GLN A 118 24.26 8.46 8.13
CA GLN A 118 25.54 9.14 8.19
C GLN A 118 26.03 9.31 9.63
N GLU A 119 27.34 9.45 9.77
CA GLU A 119 27.96 9.75 11.05
C GLU A 119 27.40 11.05 11.63
N ARG A 120 27.15 11.04 12.95
CA ARG A 120 26.71 12.24 13.66
C ARG A 120 27.25 12.29 15.07
N ALA A 121 27.44 13.50 15.59
CA ALA A 121 27.62 13.72 17.01
C ALA A 121 26.25 13.75 17.72
N SER A 122 26.19 13.23 18.93
CA SER A 122 25.02 13.33 19.80
C SER A 122 25.47 13.56 21.23
N THR A 123 24.83 14.51 21.90
CA THR A 123 25.06 14.71 23.34
C THR A 123 24.25 13.68 24.13
N VAL A 124 24.91 12.95 25.01
CA VAL A 124 24.30 12.04 25.99
C VAL A 124 24.39 12.63 27.39
N TYR A 125 23.39 12.32 28.20
CA TYR A 125 23.20 12.92 29.51
C TYR A 125 23.25 11.85 30.59
N PHE A 126 24.02 12.13 31.65
CA PHE A 126 24.20 11.25 32.80
C PHE A 126 23.96 12.00 34.11
N LYS A 127 23.95 11.25 35.21
CA LYS A 127 24.09 11.77 36.57
C LYS A 127 25.53 11.59 37.01
N MET A 128 26.14 12.63 37.53
CA MET A 128 27.43 12.62 38.20
C MET A 128 27.21 12.85 39.70
N ASP A 129 27.88 12.08 40.54
CA ASP A 129 27.94 12.33 41.97
C ASP A 129 28.86 13.54 42.21
N GLU A 130 28.29 14.62 42.73
CA GLU A 130 28.99 15.90 42.93
C GLU A 130 30.07 15.82 44.02
N ARG A 131 30.00 14.84 44.92
CA ARG A 131 30.98 14.66 46.00
C ARG A 131 32.19 13.84 45.55
N THR A 132 31.97 12.82 44.73
CA THR A 132 33.03 11.89 44.29
C THR A 132 33.52 12.16 42.87
N GLY A 133 32.80 12.96 42.09
CA GLY A 133 33.05 13.20 40.66
C GLY A 133 32.73 12.00 39.76
N ALA A 134 32.18 10.91 40.32
CA ALA A 134 31.91 9.69 39.55
C ALA A 134 30.68 9.85 38.66
N VAL A 135 30.83 9.54 37.36
CA VAL A 135 29.72 9.56 36.39
C VAL A 135 28.98 8.23 36.40
N GLY A 136 27.67 8.27 36.57
CA GLY A 136 26.79 7.11 36.57
C GLY A 136 26.67 6.45 35.20
N ARG A 137 26.48 5.12 35.19
CA ARG A 137 26.40 4.29 33.97
C ARG A 137 25.07 4.41 33.19
N LYS A 138 24.05 5.03 33.79
CA LYS A 138 22.69 5.09 33.22
C LYS A 138 22.46 6.45 32.56
N PHE A 139 21.94 6.43 31.34
CA PHE A 139 21.44 7.63 30.69
C PHE A 139 20.25 8.21 31.45
N VAL A 140 20.18 9.53 31.57
CA VAL A 140 19.07 10.26 32.19
C VAL A 140 18.54 11.36 31.26
N PRO A 141 17.27 11.79 31.40
CA PRO A 141 16.79 12.96 30.67
C PRO A 141 17.60 14.22 30.99
N LYS A 142 17.73 15.15 30.02
CA LYS A 142 18.46 16.41 30.19
C LYS A 142 18.04 17.19 31.45
N THR A 143 16.73 17.27 31.72
CA THR A 143 16.19 17.97 32.90
C THR A 143 16.62 17.38 34.24
N LYS A 144 17.06 16.13 34.25
CA LYS A 144 17.57 15.44 35.44
C LYS A 144 19.09 15.26 35.40
N SER A 145 19.79 15.79 34.40
CA SER A 145 21.23 15.60 34.24
C SER A 145 22.01 16.74 34.89
N ASN A 146 23.19 16.42 35.42
CA ASN A 146 24.22 17.39 35.84
C ASN A 146 25.57 17.12 35.13
N PHE A 147 25.59 16.21 34.15
CA PHE A 147 26.77 15.89 33.34
C PHE A 147 26.35 15.48 31.92
N ALA A 148 26.96 16.10 30.93
CA ALA A 148 26.72 15.82 29.52
C ALA A 148 28.05 15.47 28.82
N GLN A 149 27.98 14.52 27.89
CA GLN A 149 29.11 14.09 27.09
C GLN A 149 28.68 14.03 25.63
N ASP A 150 29.49 14.59 24.73
CA ASP A 150 29.29 14.41 23.30
C ASP A 150 29.90 13.09 22.86
N VAL A 151 29.11 12.28 22.16
CA VAL A 151 29.54 11.00 21.58
C VAL A 151 29.40 11.03 20.07
N LYS A 152 30.39 10.44 19.40
CA LYS A 152 30.38 10.23 17.96
C LYS A 152 29.67 8.91 17.66
N ILE A 153 28.60 8.96 16.89
CA ILE A 153 27.88 7.78 16.41
C ILE A 153 28.31 7.56 14.97
N GLY A 154 29.09 6.49 14.74
CA GLY A 154 29.57 6.12 13.41
C GLY A 154 28.42 5.81 12.43
N PRO A 155 28.72 5.77 11.12
CA PRO A 155 27.72 5.46 10.12
C PRO A 155 27.23 4.02 10.29
N TYR A 156 25.94 3.80 10.04
CA TYR A 156 25.36 2.46 10.05
C TYR A 156 24.21 2.36 9.06
N THR A 157 23.98 1.15 8.59
CA THR A 157 22.93 0.86 7.61
C THR A 157 21.81 0.07 8.26
N ILE A 158 20.57 0.43 7.94
CA ILE A 158 19.38 -0.32 8.35
C ILE A 158 18.87 -1.05 7.11
N ASP A 159 18.92 -2.38 7.15
CA ASP A 159 18.32 -3.22 6.12
C ASP A 159 16.81 -3.36 6.36
N MET A 160 16.01 -2.83 5.44
CA MET A 160 14.56 -2.89 5.46
C MET A 160 14.07 -4.02 4.55
N PRO A 161 13.36 -5.01 5.10
CA PRO A 161 12.78 -6.07 4.29
C PRO A 161 11.62 -5.54 3.46
N ALA A 162 11.49 -6.08 2.24
CA ALA A 162 10.34 -5.85 1.39
C ALA A 162 9.08 -6.47 2.01
N ARG A 163 7.98 -5.73 1.97
CA ARG A 163 6.63 -6.17 2.31
C ARG A 163 5.69 -5.66 1.22
N PRO A 164 5.77 -6.25 0.02
CA PRO A 164 4.99 -5.81 -1.13
C PRO A 164 3.51 -5.73 -0.77
N TRP A 165 2.93 -4.56 -0.90
CA TRP A 165 1.54 -4.32 -0.51
C TRP A 165 0.73 -3.75 -1.68
N LEU A 166 1.40 -3.11 -2.64
CA LEU A 166 0.84 -2.55 -3.87
C LEU A 166 0.91 -3.58 -5.00
N GLY A 167 -0.14 -3.63 -5.82
CA GLY A 167 -0.27 -4.51 -6.98
C GLY A 167 -1.56 -5.34 -6.92
N THR A 168 -1.76 -6.18 -7.93
CA THR A 168 -2.90 -7.10 -8.04
C THR A 168 -2.38 -8.52 -8.19
N SER A 169 -3.19 -9.48 -7.74
CA SER A 169 -3.03 -10.90 -8.00
C SER A 169 -3.90 -11.34 -9.17
N ASP A 170 -3.69 -12.55 -9.69
CA ASP A 170 -4.56 -13.13 -10.74
C ASP A 170 -6.05 -13.14 -10.32
N ALA A 171 -6.32 -13.35 -9.03
CA ALA A 171 -7.68 -13.32 -8.49
C ALA A 171 -8.24 -11.90 -8.44
N ASP A 172 -7.41 -10.92 -8.05
CA ASP A 172 -7.80 -9.51 -8.04
C ASP A 172 -8.08 -9.03 -9.48
N ASP A 173 -7.25 -9.42 -10.44
CA ASP A 173 -7.42 -9.09 -11.86
C ASP A 173 -8.74 -9.65 -12.41
N GLY A 174 -9.10 -10.87 -12.02
CA GLY A 174 -10.42 -11.44 -12.34
C GLY A 174 -11.58 -10.61 -11.78
N MET A 175 -11.47 -10.11 -10.54
CA MET A 175 -12.49 -9.23 -9.93
C MET A 175 -12.59 -7.88 -10.64
N LEU A 176 -11.45 -7.30 -11.03
CA LEU A 176 -11.40 -6.03 -11.77
C LEU A 176 -11.99 -6.20 -13.17
N LEU A 177 -11.65 -7.29 -13.87
CA LEU A 177 -12.22 -7.60 -15.18
C LEU A 177 -13.74 -7.77 -15.11
N GLN A 178 -14.25 -8.50 -14.10
CA GLN A 178 -15.69 -8.63 -13.87
C GLN A 178 -16.35 -7.27 -13.62
N ARG A 179 -15.67 -6.35 -12.93
CA ARG A 179 -16.17 -5.00 -12.71
C ARG A 179 -16.27 -4.21 -14.02
N VAL A 180 -15.24 -4.26 -14.86
CA VAL A 180 -15.26 -3.63 -16.20
C VAL A 180 -16.38 -4.20 -17.06
N MET A 181 -16.51 -5.54 -17.13
CA MET A 181 -17.55 -6.19 -17.92
C MET A 181 -18.96 -5.81 -17.43
N SER A 182 -19.14 -5.70 -16.11
CA SER A 182 -20.39 -5.24 -15.52
C SER A 182 -20.69 -3.78 -15.89
N PHE A 183 -19.68 -2.90 -15.88
CA PHE A 183 -19.81 -1.51 -16.30
C PHE A 183 -20.25 -1.40 -17.77
N LEU A 184 -19.58 -2.12 -18.67
CA LEU A 184 -19.92 -2.14 -20.09
C LEU A 184 -21.32 -2.68 -20.34
N THR A 185 -21.71 -3.74 -19.63
CA THR A 185 -23.06 -4.32 -19.75
C THR A 185 -24.13 -3.33 -19.28
N ALA A 186 -23.88 -2.63 -18.16
CA ALA A 186 -24.79 -1.59 -17.67
C ALA A 186 -24.94 -0.42 -18.65
N ALA A 187 -23.88 -0.07 -19.38
CA ALA A 187 -23.94 0.94 -20.42
C ALA A 187 -24.74 0.49 -21.66
N ILE A 188 -24.70 -0.80 -22.00
CA ILE A 188 -25.41 -1.36 -23.16
C ILE A 188 -26.92 -1.54 -22.90
N VAL A 189 -27.30 -1.84 -21.65
CA VAL A 189 -28.69 -2.14 -21.26
C VAL A 189 -29.50 -0.86 -20.95
N ASN A 190 -28.82 0.26 -20.67
CA ASN A 190 -29.44 1.58 -20.54
C ASN A 190 -29.66 2.25 -21.90
#